data_AF-A0A6N9BK35-F1
#
_entry.id   AF-A0A6N9BK35-F1
#
_cell.length_a   1.000
_cell.length_b   1.000
_cell.length_c   1.000
_cell.angle_alpha   90.00
_cell.angle_beta   90.00
_cell.angle_gamma   90.00
#
_symmetry.space_group_name_H-M   'P 1'
#
loop_
_entity.id
_entity.type
_entity.pdbx_description
1 polymer ?
#
loop_
_entity_poly.entity_id
_entity_poly.type
_entity_poly.pdbx_seq_one_letter_code
_entity_poly.pdbx_strand_id
1 'polypeptide(L)' 'MAADPAPTHSLKELNAMLAADIEAVCRHYLPNGRRNGNTWQVGSIAGEEGASLRINLAGRWRGYWRDWANPKDR' A
#
# COMPACT_ATOMS: atom_id res chain seq x y z
N MET A 1 16.47 30.35 -11.39
CA MET A 1 16.61 29.00 -10.82
C MET A 1 16.05 29.06 -9.40
N ALA A 2 14.76 28.81 -9.23
CA ALA A 2 14.17 28.68 -7.90
C ALA A 2 14.58 27.31 -7.36
N ALA A 3 15.24 27.28 -6.21
CA ALA A 3 15.53 26.04 -5.50
C ALA A 3 14.20 25.32 -5.22
N ASP A 4 14.14 24.01 -5.49
CA ASP A 4 13.02 23.18 -5.08
C ASP A 4 12.76 23.40 -3.58
N PRO A 5 11.52 23.71 -3.16
CA PRO A 5 11.22 23.87 -1.74
C PRO A 5 11.56 22.56 -1.04
N ALA A 6 12.23 22.67 0.11
CA ALA A 6 12.51 21.52 0.96
C ALA A 6 11.21 20.73 1.20
N PRO A 7 11.27 19.37 1.21
CA PRO A 7 10.08 18.55 1.33
C PRO A 7 9.27 18.97 2.56
N THR A 8 8.07 19.49 2.32
CA THR A 8 7.20 20.10 3.35
C THR A 8 6.68 19.09 4.38
N HIS A 9 6.78 17.81 4.07
CA HIS A 9 6.31 16.72 4.92
C HIS A 9 7.48 15.79 5.26
N SER A 10 7.58 15.43 6.53
CA SER A 10 8.45 14.35 6.94
C SER A 10 7.97 13.01 6.35
N LEU A 11 8.88 12.04 6.23
CA LEU A 11 8.54 10.69 5.79
C LEU A 11 7.43 10.07 6.65
N LYS A 12 7.40 10.39 7.94
CA LYS A 12 6.40 9.88 8.88
C LYS A 12 5.00 10.45 8.57
N GLU A 13 4.92 11.73 8.24
CA GLU A 13 3.67 12.39 7.86
C GLU A 13 3.15 11.85 6.53
N LEU A 14 4.03 11.73 5.53
CA LEU A 14 3.66 11.13 4.24
C LEU A 14 3.15 9.71 4.40
N ASN A 15 3.82 8.90 5.22
CA ASN A 15 3.41 7.52 5.46
C ASN A 15 2.06 7.47 6.19
N ALA A 16 1.81 8.39 7.14
CA ALA A 16 0.51 8.50 7.81
C ALA A 16 -0.61 8.92 6.85
N MET A 17 -0.34 9.86 5.94
CA MET A 17 -1.29 10.30 4.91
C MET A 17 -1.62 9.18 3.92
N LEU A 18 -0.59 8.49 3.41
CA LEU A 18 -0.76 7.35 2.51
C LEU A 18 -1.48 6.19 3.20
N ALA A 19 -1.17 5.91 4.47
CA ALA A 19 -1.88 4.90 5.24
C ALA A 19 -3.35 5.30 5.48
N ALA A 20 -3.65 6.58 5.64
CA ALA A 20 -5.03 7.06 5.78
C ALA A 20 -5.87 6.81 4.51
N ASP A 21 -5.26 6.95 3.34
CA ASP A 21 -5.90 6.75 2.04
C ASP A 21 -5.43 5.48 1.32
N ILE A 22 -5.08 4.45 2.10
CA ILE A 22 -4.42 3.25 1.56
C ILE A 22 -5.27 2.53 0.51
N GLU A 23 -6.60 2.64 0.57
CA GLU A 23 -7.49 2.07 -0.44
C GLU A 23 -7.36 2.78 -1.79
N ALA A 24 -7.28 4.12 -1.84
CA ALA A 24 -7.04 4.85 -3.08
C ALA A 24 -5.64 4.57 -3.63
N VAL A 25 -4.63 4.50 -2.75
CA VAL A 25 -3.26 4.10 -3.11
C VAL A 25 -3.27 2.71 -3.76
N CYS A 26 -3.94 1.74 -3.15
CA CYS A 26 -4.05 0.39 -3.71
C CYS A 26 -4.78 0.40 -5.06
N ARG A 27 -5.87 1.15 -5.22
CA ARG A 27 -6.57 1.26 -6.51
C ARG A 27 -5.71 1.88 -7.61
N HIS A 28 -4.85 2.83 -7.25
CA HIS A 28 -4.01 3.55 -8.21
C HIS A 28 -2.80 2.72 -8.64
N TYR A 29 -2.07 2.13 -7.68
CA TYR A 29 -0.82 1.41 -7.96
C TYR A 29 -1.02 -0.10 -8.18
N LEU A 30 -2.11 -0.68 -7.68
CA LEU A 30 -2.42 -2.11 -7.74
C LEU A 30 -3.83 -2.32 -8.35
N PRO A 31 -4.05 -1.89 -9.61
CA PRO A 31 -5.38 -1.77 -10.19
C PRO A 31 -6.11 -3.11 -10.37
N ASN A 32 -5.39 -4.22 -10.57
CA ASN A 32 -6.02 -5.55 -10.67
C ASN A 32 -6.16 -6.25 -9.31
N GLY A 33 -5.86 -5.55 -8.21
CA GLY A 33 -6.17 -6.04 -6.89
C GLY A 33 -7.65 -5.89 -6.57
N ARG A 34 -8.09 -6.61 -5.54
CA ARG A 34 -9.49 -6.64 -5.11
C ARG A 34 -9.61 -6.44 -3.61
N ARG A 35 -10.61 -5.68 -3.18
CA ARG A 35 -10.95 -5.54 -1.77
C ARG A 35 -11.63 -6.81 -1.26
N ASN A 36 -11.07 -7.39 -0.19
CA ASN A 36 -11.65 -8.50 0.55
C ASN A 36 -11.74 -8.11 2.04
N GLY A 37 -12.95 -7.69 2.44
CA GLY A 37 -13.21 -7.15 3.78
C GLY A 37 -12.36 -5.91 4.08
N ASN A 38 -11.48 -6.06 5.08
CA ASN A 38 -10.55 -5.02 5.54
C ASN A 38 -9.16 -5.15 4.90
N THR A 39 -9.01 -5.95 3.85
CA THR A 39 -7.74 -6.16 3.14
C THR A 39 -7.88 -5.93 1.65
N TRP A 40 -6.81 -5.49 1.00
CA TRP A 40 -6.65 -5.49 -0.45
C TRP A 40 -5.79 -6.69 -0.84
N GLN A 41 -6.27 -7.51 -1.77
CA GLN A 41 -5.59 -8.71 -2.25
C GLN A 41 -5.14 -8.51 -3.68
N VAL A 42 -3.87 -8.79 -3.96
CA VAL A 42 -3.30 -8.73 -5.30
C VAL A 42 -2.23 -9.83 -5.45
N GLY A 43 -1.88 -10.19 -6.68
CA GLY A 43 -0.94 -11.27 -6.98
C GLY A 43 0.52 -10.90 -6.72
N SER A 44 0.88 -9.64 -6.98
CA SER A 44 2.26 -9.16 -6.85
C SER A 44 2.31 -7.65 -6.64
N ILE A 45 3.51 -7.13 -6.32
CA ILE A 45 3.77 -5.68 -6.24
C ILE A 45 3.61 -4.96 -7.59
N ALA A 46 3.62 -5.71 -8.69
CA ALA A 46 3.37 -5.19 -10.04
C ALA A 46 1.87 -5.00 -10.31
N GLY A 47 1.00 -5.38 -9.37
CA GLY A 47 -0.44 -5.23 -9.50
C GLY A 47 -1.12 -6.33 -10.33
N GLU A 48 -0.48 -7.48 -10.50
CA GLU A 48 -1.08 -8.64 -11.19
C GLU A 48 -2.24 -9.24 -10.38
N GLU A 49 -3.21 -9.88 -11.03
CA GLU A 49 -4.31 -10.53 -10.32
C GLU A 49 -3.83 -11.66 -9.40
N GLY A 50 -4.40 -11.76 -8.20
CA GLY A 50 -4.07 -12.82 -7.26
C GLY A 50 -4.39 -12.47 -5.81
N ALA A 51 -3.92 -13.30 -4.88
CA ALA A 51 -4.14 -13.12 -3.44
C ALA A 51 -2.90 -13.39 -2.58
N SER A 52 -1.73 -13.40 -3.22
CA SER A 52 -0.43 -13.62 -2.58
C SER A 52 -0.02 -12.42 -1.76
N LEU A 53 -0.17 -11.21 -2.29
CA LEU A 53 0.09 -9.96 -1.59
C LEU A 53 -1.21 -9.47 -0.94
N ARG A 54 -1.17 -9.20 0.37
CA ARG A 54 -2.32 -8.61 1.08
C ARG A 54 -1.91 -7.35 1.82
N ILE A 55 -2.69 -6.29 1.64
CA ILE A 55 -2.53 -5.00 2.32
C ILE A 55 -3.70 -4.78 3.27
N ASN A 56 -3.43 -4.32 4.48
CA ASN A 56 -4.47 -3.99 5.44
C ASN A 56 -5.02 -2.58 5.17
N LEU A 57 -6.33 -2.50 4.91
CA LEU A 57 -7.03 -1.25 4.64
C LEU A 57 -7.54 -0.55 5.92
N ALA A 58 -7.58 -1.27 7.04
CA ALA A 58 -8.14 -0.76 8.29
C ALA A 58 -7.51 -1.41 9.53
N GLY A 59 -7.79 -0.84 10.70
CA GLY A 59 -7.28 -1.29 11.99
C GLY A 59 -5.87 -0.79 12.31
N ARG A 60 -5.26 -1.34 13.37
CA ARG A 60 -3.94 -0.91 13.86
C ARG A 60 -2.80 -1.11 12.84
N TRP A 61 -3.02 -1.98 11.86
CA TRP A 61 -2.05 -2.33 10.82
C TRP A 61 -2.37 -1.69 9.47
N ARG A 62 -3.21 -0.65 9.42
CA ARG A 62 -3.54 0.03 8.16
C ARG A 62 -2.27 0.48 7.42
N GLY A 63 -2.16 0.14 6.13
CA GLY A 63 -0.96 0.40 5.32
C GLY A 63 0.10 -0.69 5.37
N TYR A 64 0.03 -1.63 6.32
CA TYR A 64 0.93 -2.77 6.35
C TYR A 64 0.50 -3.80 5.33
N TRP A 65 1.49 -4.35 4.64
CA TRP A 65 1.32 -5.41 3.67
C TRP A 65 2.23 -6.59 3.99
N ARG A 66 1.89 -7.75 3.41
CA ARG A 66 2.71 -8.95 3.43
C ARG A 66 2.51 -9.70 2.12
N ASP A 67 3.56 -10.35 1.64
CA ASP A 67 3.48 -11.32 0.55
C ASP A 67 3.54 -12.73 1.13
N TRP A 68 2.61 -13.59 0.74
CA TRP A 68 2.57 -14.99 1.15
C TRP A 68 3.21 -15.92 0.12
N ALA A 69 3.44 -15.46 -1.12
CA ALA A 69 4.14 -16.23 -2.15
C ALA A 69 5.66 -16.14 -2.01
N ASN A 70 6.17 -15.08 -1.37
CA ASN A 70 7.59 -14.88 -1.19
C ASN A 70 8.06 -15.40 0.19
N PRO A 71 8.92 -16.44 0.25
CA PRO A 71 9.37 -17.02 1.52
C PRO A 71 10.20 -16.05 2.38
N LYS A 72 10.64 -14.91 1.85
CA LYS A 72 11.32 -13.85 2.61
C LYS A 72 10.38 -13.01 3.48
N ASP A 73 9.08 -13.04 3.19
CA ASP A 73 8.04 -12.26 3.87
C ASP A 73 7.24 -13.10 4.90
N ARG A 74 7.68 -14.35 5.14
CA ARG A 74 7.06 -15.31 6.06
C ARG A 74 7.54 -15.13 7.50
#